data_AF-A0A136L0L1-F1
#
_entry.id   AF-A0A136L0L1-F1
#
_cell.length_a   1.000
_cell.length_b   1.000
_cell.length_c   1.000
_cell.angle_alpha   90.00
_cell.angle_beta   90.00
_cell.angle_gamma   90.00
#
_symmetry.space_group_name_H-M   'P 1'
#
loop_
_entity.id
_entity.type
_entity.pdbx_description
1 polymer ?
#
loop_
_entity_poly.entity_id
_entity_poly.type
_entity_poly.pdbx_seq_one_letter_code
_entity_poly.pdbx_strand_id
1 'polypeptide(L)'
;MQFVLGDTLRIINQDSENHQLGLLYIPANSSASLKLESVENMAVECSFQTGSYLGIAVQEPVTWWVRIKGYFFAGFPLGTLFAVYSGLLVKKKKDETTS
;
A
#
# COMPACT_ATOMS: atom_id res chain seq x y z
N MET A 1 8.55 1.59 -5.18
CA MET A 1 8.03 1.75 -3.81
C MET A 1 6.82 2.68 -3.85
N GLN A 2 5.85 2.53 -2.94
CA GLN A 2 4.59 3.29 -2.98
C GLN A 2 4.39 4.04 -1.67
N PHE A 3 4.05 5.33 -1.78
CA PHE A 3 3.88 6.28 -0.69
C PHE A 3 2.59 7.08 -0.89
N VAL A 4 2.19 7.78 0.15
CA VAL A 4 1.05 8.69 0.13
C VAL A 4 1.53 10.13 0.27
N LEU A 5 0.80 11.07 -0.35
CA LEU A 5 1.03 12.50 -0.20
C LEU A 5 1.15 12.88 1.28
N GLY A 6 2.23 13.56 1.64
CA GLY A 6 2.55 13.97 3.02
C GLY A 6 3.49 13.02 3.76
N ASP A 7 3.82 11.84 3.20
CA ASP A 7 4.82 10.96 3.77
C ASP A 7 6.23 11.60 3.71
N THR A 8 7.12 11.13 4.59
CA THR A 8 8.54 11.49 4.59
C THR A 8 9.39 10.25 4.31
N LEU A 9 10.09 10.26 3.19
CA LEU A 9 11.07 9.24 2.85
C LEU A 9 12.35 9.50 3.64
N ARG A 10 12.69 8.62 4.59
CA ARG A 10 13.96 8.65 5.31
C ARG A 10 14.88 7.53 4.83
N ILE A 11 16.08 7.89 4.42
CA ILE A 11 17.11 6.97 3.94
C ILE A 11 18.22 6.93 4.97
N ILE A 12 18.64 5.74 5.34
CA ILE A 12 19.71 5.50 6.29
C ILE A 12 20.81 4.77 5.54
N ASN A 13 21.96 5.43 5.37
CA ASN A 13 23.13 4.83 4.77
C ASN A 13 23.89 4.07 5.86
N GLN A 14 23.91 2.74 5.75
CA GLN A 14 24.61 1.84 6.65
C GLN A 14 25.97 1.38 6.09
N ASP A 15 26.33 1.87 4.91
CA ASP A 15 27.57 1.53 4.21
C ASP A 15 28.72 2.45 4.62
N SER A 16 29.94 2.04 4.27
CA SER A 16 31.16 2.82 4.48
C SER A 16 31.38 3.92 3.44
N GLU A 17 30.62 3.91 2.35
CA GLU A 17 30.73 4.84 1.24
C GLU A 17 29.59 5.85 1.23
N ASN A 18 29.82 7.00 0.60
CA ASN A 18 28.79 8.02 0.45
C ASN A 18 27.85 7.67 -0.69
N HIS A 19 26.58 8.00 -0.51
CA HIS A 19 25.54 7.68 -1.47
C HIS A 19 24.72 8.90 -1.85
N GLN A 20 24.05 8.81 -2.98
CA GLN A 20 23.20 9.86 -3.53
C GLN A 20 21.85 9.28 -3.92
N LEU A 21 20.78 10.06 -3.70
CA LEU A 21 19.45 9.85 -4.24
C LEU A 21 18.96 11.17 -4.85
N GLY A 22 19.09 11.32 -6.16
CA GLY A 22 18.75 12.55 -6.87
C GLY A 22 19.57 13.70 -6.34
N LEU A 23 18.93 14.69 -5.72
CA LEU A 23 19.61 15.82 -5.08
C LEU A 23 20.01 15.55 -3.62
N LEU A 24 19.56 14.45 -3.01
CA LEU A 24 19.93 14.09 -1.64
C LEU A 24 21.30 13.42 -1.63
N TYR A 25 22.24 14.01 -0.91
CA TYR A 25 23.51 13.38 -0.57
C TYR A 25 23.42 12.75 0.83
N ILE A 26 23.76 11.47 0.94
CA ILE A 26 23.72 10.69 2.18
C ILE A 26 25.13 10.18 2.51
N PRO A 27 25.86 10.88 3.41
CA PRO A 27 27.15 10.43 3.90
C PRO A 27 27.12 9.02 4.49
N ALA A 28 28.28 8.34 4.52
CA ALA A 28 28.44 7.05 5.20
C ALA A 28 27.96 7.10 6.65
N ASN A 29 27.28 6.06 7.12
CA ASN A 29 26.71 5.95 8.47
C ASN A 29 25.77 7.10 8.88
N SER A 30 25.09 7.74 7.92
CA SER A 30 24.20 8.89 8.18
C SER A 30 22.80 8.67 7.60
N SER A 31 21.92 9.67 7.77
CA SER A 31 20.57 9.62 7.19
C SER A 31 20.15 10.94 6.57
N ALA A 32 19.40 10.87 5.49
CA ALA A 32 18.76 12.02 4.85
C ALA A 32 17.24 11.79 4.76
N SER A 33 16.47 12.87 4.62
CA SER A 33 15.00 12.78 4.52
C SER A 33 14.46 13.68 3.41
N LEU A 34 13.45 13.19 2.71
CA LEU A 34 12.74 13.88 1.64
C LEU A 34 11.24 13.88 1.94
N LYS A 35 10.61 15.05 1.97
CA LYS A 35 9.15 15.17 2.07
C LYS A 35 8.51 14.95 0.70
N LEU A 36 7.43 14.19 0.67
CA LEU A 36 6.69 13.88 -0.55
C LEU A 36 5.44 14.77 -0.62
N GLU A 37 5.58 15.92 -1.27
CA GLU A 37 4.57 17.00 -1.27
C GLU A 37 3.73 17.06 -2.56
N SER A 38 4.00 16.16 -3.51
CA SER A 38 3.34 16.06 -4.81
C SER A 38 2.91 14.62 -5.10
N VAL A 39 1.76 14.46 -5.75
CA VAL A 39 1.28 13.17 -6.27
C VAL A 39 1.92 12.94 -7.63
N GLU A 40 2.98 12.13 -7.66
CA GLU A 40 3.72 11.86 -8.88
C GLU A 40 4.46 10.51 -8.83
N ASN A 41 4.79 10.00 -10.01
CA ASN A 41 5.65 8.83 -10.17
C ASN A 41 7.02 9.31 -10.64
N MET A 42 8.04 9.14 -9.80
CA MET A 42 9.40 9.57 -10.05
C MET A 42 10.33 8.35 -10.20
N ALA A 43 11.28 8.47 -11.12
CA ALA A 43 12.47 7.64 -11.16
C ALA A 43 13.66 8.53 -10.78
N VAL A 44 14.20 8.34 -9.58
CA VAL A 44 15.25 9.18 -9.04
C VAL A 44 16.59 8.47 -9.15
N GLU A 45 17.61 9.13 -9.67
CA GLU A 45 18.96 8.56 -9.75
C GLU A 45 19.48 8.18 -8.37
N CYS A 46 20.13 7.02 -8.25
CA CYS A 46 20.71 6.57 -6.99
C CYS A 46 22.05 5.85 -7.18
N SER A 47 22.94 5.93 -6.20
CA SER A 47 24.26 5.30 -6.28
C SER A 47 24.33 3.88 -5.68
N PHE A 48 23.29 3.47 -4.95
CA PHE A 48 23.30 2.26 -4.11
C PHE A 48 22.50 1.09 -4.70
N GLN A 49 21.93 1.24 -5.89
CA GLN A 49 21.28 0.14 -6.62
C GLN A 49 21.99 -0.10 -7.94
N THR A 50 22.07 -1.37 -8.37
CA THR A 50 22.73 -1.77 -9.64
C THR A 50 22.15 -1.04 -10.85
N GLY A 51 20.84 -0.75 -10.84
CA GLY A 51 20.17 -0.01 -11.90
C GLY A 51 20.35 1.51 -11.85
N SER A 52 21.00 2.04 -10.81
CA SER A 52 21.20 3.48 -10.57
C SER A 52 19.95 4.37 -10.58
N TYR A 53 18.76 3.78 -10.46
CA TYR A 53 17.48 4.48 -10.38
C TYR A 53 16.58 3.84 -9.32
N LEU A 54 15.85 4.66 -8.59
CA LEU A 54 14.88 4.27 -7.58
C LEU A 54 13.48 4.77 -7.97
N GLY A 55 12.56 3.83 -8.18
CA GLY A 55 11.16 4.15 -8.48
C GLY A 55 10.35 4.49 -7.21
N ILE A 56 9.84 5.71 -7.15
CA ILE A 56 9.00 6.25 -6.07
C ILE A 56 7.65 6.64 -6.67
N ALA A 57 6.58 5.99 -6.21
CA ALA A 57 5.21 6.31 -6.58
C ALA A 57 4.50 6.97 -5.39
N VAL A 58 4.10 8.24 -5.53
CA VAL A 58 3.32 8.96 -4.52
C VAL A 58 1.87 9.05 -4.97
N GLN A 59 0.96 8.63 -4.12
CA GLN A 59 -0.47 8.58 -4.42
C GLN A 59 -1.30 9.43 -3.45
N GLU A 60 -2.54 9.71 -3.85
CA GLU A 60 -3.49 10.37 -2.98
C GLU A 60 -3.91 9.47 -1.81
N PRO A 61 -4.14 10.06 -0.61
CA PRO A 61 -4.69 9.31 0.51
C PRO A 61 -6.11 8.84 0.21
N VAL A 62 -6.43 7.62 0.64
CA VAL A 62 -7.77 7.06 0.48
C VAL A 62 -8.77 7.84 1.32
N THR A 63 -9.71 8.52 0.65
CA THR A 63 -10.75 9.32 1.33
C THR A 63 -11.73 8.44 2.09
N TRP A 64 -12.41 9.02 3.09
CA TRP A 64 -13.46 8.33 3.86
C TRP A 64 -14.56 7.74 2.97
N TRP A 65 -14.96 8.46 1.91
CA TRP A 65 -15.96 7.97 0.98
C TRP A 65 -15.49 6.79 0.14
N VAL A 66 -14.23 6.78 -0.29
CA VAL A 66 -13.65 5.63 -1.00
C VAL A 66 -13.60 4.41 -0.08
N ARG A 67 -13.31 4.59 1.21
CA ARG A 67 -13.35 3.49 2.20
C ARG A 67 -14.75 2.90 2.35
N ILE A 68 -15.79 3.74 2.50
CA ILE A 68 -17.18 3.29 2.59
C ILE A 68 -17.60 2.54 1.32
N LYS A 69 -17.27 3.08 0.14
CA LYS A 69 -17.54 2.41 -1.14
C LYS A 69 -16.87 1.04 -1.17
N GLY A 70 -15.61 0.95 -0.76
CA GLY A 70 -14.87 -0.30 -0.67
C GLY A 70 -15.57 -1.33 0.21
N TYR A 71 -16.02 -0.94 1.41
CA TYR A 71 -16.80 -1.82 2.29
C TYR A 71 -18.11 -2.27 1.68
N PHE A 72 -18.83 -1.38 1.01
CA PHE A 72 -20.09 -1.74 0.37
C PHE A 72 -19.87 -2.72 -0.80
N PHE A 73 -18.93 -2.43 -1.70
CA PHE A 73 -18.66 -3.26 -2.87
C PHE A 73 -18.03 -4.61 -2.54
N ALA A 74 -17.22 -4.71 -1.49
CA ALA A 74 -16.67 -5.99 -1.04
C ALA A 74 -17.64 -6.74 -0.12
N GLY A 75 -18.23 -6.03 0.84
CA GLY A 75 -19.05 -6.61 1.90
C GLY A 75 -20.43 -7.04 1.45
N PHE A 76 -21.09 -6.29 0.55
CA PHE A 76 -22.45 -6.63 0.12
C PHE A 76 -22.51 -7.93 -0.69
N PRO A 77 -21.69 -8.14 -1.75
CA PRO A 77 -21.71 -9.41 -2.49
C PRO A 77 -21.30 -10.60 -1.62
N LEU A 78 -20.25 -10.42 -0.80
CA LEU A 78 -19.76 -11.48 0.07
C LEU A 78 -20.79 -11.85 1.15
N GLY A 79 -21.42 -10.85 1.78
CA GLY A 79 -22.49 -11.05 2.75
C GLY A 79 -23.71 -11.73 2.15
N THR A 80 -24.07 -11.39 0.91
CA THR A 80 -25.16 -12.04 0.17
C THR A 80 -24.84 -13.52 -0.06
N LEU A 81 -23.62 -13.83 -0.50
CA LEU A 81 -23.19 -15.22 -0.70
C LEU A 81 -23.26 -16.01 0.60
N PHE A 82 -22.78 -15.44 1.71
CA PHE A 82 -22.86 -16.07 3.02
C PHE A 82 -24.29 -16.29 3.49
N ALA A 83 -25.19 -15.33 3.26
CA ALA A 83 -26.59 -15.45 3.62
C ALA A 83 -27.29 -16.57 2.84
N VAL A 84 -27.05 -16.64 1.53
CA VAL A 84 -27.60 -17.71 0.67
C VAL A 84 -27.09 -19.08 1.13
N TYR A 85 -25.77 -19.22 1.32
CA TYR A 85 -25.18 -20.49 1.72
C TYR A 85 -25.68 -20.95 3.10
N SER A 86 -25.74 -20.03 4.07
CA SER A 86 -26.26 -20.33 5.41
C SER A 86 -27.74 -20.72 5.38
N GLY A 87 -28.55 -20.02 4.59
CA GLY A 87 -29.97 -20.35 4.41
C GLY A 87 -30.20 -21.73 3.82
N LEU A 88 -29.39 -22.15 2.83
CA LEU A 88 -29.45 -23.48 2.23
C LEU A 88 -29.06 -24.59 3.23
N LEU A 89 -27.99 -24.38 4.02
CA LEU A 89 -27.57 -25.35 5.04
C LEU A 89 -28.63 -25.53 6.14
N VAL A 90 -29.25 -24.45 6.59
CA VAL A 90 -30.32 -24.50 7.61
C VAL A 90 -31.55 -25.24 7.09
N LYS A 91 -31.93 -25.02 5.82
CA LYS A 91 -33.04 -25.76 5.19
C LYS A 91 -32.75 -27.26 5.09
N LYS A 92 -31.58 -27.63 4.56
CA LYS A 92 -31.18 -29.05 4.43
C LYS A 92 -31.24 -29.81 5.76
N LYS A 93 -30.73 -29.20 6.84
CA LYS A 93 -30.79 -29.80 8.19
C LYS A 93 -32.24 -30.04 8.66
N LYS A 94 -33.15 -29.12 8.34
CA LYS A 94 -34.55 -29.20 8.73
C LYS A 94 -35.29 -30.31 7.97
N ASP A 95 -35.01 -30.46 6.68
CA ASP A 95 -35.58 -31.50 5.83
C ASP A 95 -35.09 -32.90 6.25
N GLU A 96 -33.81 -33.06 6.62
CA GLU A 96 -33.25 -34.32 7.15
C GLU A 96 -33.82 -34.73 8.53
N THR A 97 -34.33 -33.78 9.32
CA THR A 97 -34.88 -34.07 10.66
C THR A 97 -36.39 -34.40 10.62
N THR A 98 -37.07 -34.11 9.50
CA THR A 98 -38.53 -34.28 9.33
C THR A 98 -38.88 -35.48 8.44
N SER A 99 -37.88 -36.21 7.94
CA SER A 99 -38.02 -37.50 7.25
C SER A 99 -37.70 -38.66 8.20
#